data_AF-A0A7S4CXA7-F1
#
_entry.id   AF-A0A7S4CXA7-F1
#
_cell.length_a   1.000
_cell.length_b   1.000
_cell.length_c   1.000
_cell.angle_alpha   90.00
_cell.angle_beta   90.00
_cell.angle_gamma   90.00
#
_symmetry.space_group_name_H-M   'P 1'
#
loop_
_entity.id
_entity.type
_entity.pdbx_description
1 polymer ?
#
loop_
_entity_poly.entity_id
_entity_poly.type
_entity_poly.pdbx_seq_one_letter_code
_entity_poly.pdbx_strand_id
1 'polypeptide(L)'
;WAYATLGVFNPELMDAVAFHILRETTLAEFHASNISITVWALAQLGVHDRSGMRCDPVQLMRAVAARVLQPGVLAEFSAQNIANTVWAFATMGVQHPGLMD
;
A
#
# COMPACT_ATOMS: atom_id res chain seq x y z
N TRP A 1 7.25 -5.52 3.36
CA TRP A 1 7.55 -5.68 4.81
C TRP A 1 9.04 -5.75 5.09
N ALA A 2 9.77 -6.81 4.68
CA ALA A 2 11.17 -7.03 5.07
C ALA A 2 12.10 -5.82 4.82
N TYR A 3 12.03 -5.19 3.65
CA TYR A 3 12.83 -4.00 3.32
C TYR A 3 12.52 -2.79 4.23
N ALA A 4 11.24 -2.55 4.50
CA ALA A 4 10.79 -1.49 5.40
C ALA A 4 11.29 -1.73 6.85
N THR A 5 11.28 -2.97 7.31
CA THR A 5 11.81 -3.35 8.63
C THR A 5 13.33 -3.17 8.72
N LEU A 6 14.05 -3.48 7.64
CA LEU A 6 15.51 -3.35 7.57
C LEU A 6 15.97 -1.90 7.32
N GLY A 7 15.05 -0.97 7.03
CA GLY A 7 15.41 0.39 6.61
C GLY A 7 16.23 0.44 5.31
N VAL A 8 16.17 -0.64 4.51
CA VAL A 8 16.88 -0.74 3.24
C VAL A 8 15.91 -0.39 2.13
N PHE A 9 16.34 0.50 1.24
CA PHE A 9 15.58 0.91 0.07
C PHE A 9 16.26 0.40 -1.21
N ASN A 10 15.53 -0.37 -2.01
CA ASN A 10 15.97 -0.81 -3.34
C ASN A 10 14.94 -0.31 -4.37
N PRO A 11 15.19 0.82 -5.05
CA PRO A 11 14.21 1.44 -5.92
C PRO A 11 13.79 0.54 -7.08
N GLU A 12 14.71 -0.19 -7.71
CA GLU A 12 14.37 -1.06 -8.86
C GLU A 12 13.45 -2.20 -8.45
N LEU A 13 13.69 -2.81 -7.29
CA LEU A 13 12.82 -3.84 -6.76
C LEU A 13 11.45 -3.27 -6.38
N MET A 14 11.40 -2.09 -5.76
CA MET A 14 10.14 -1.46 -5.39
C MET A 14 9.32 -1.10 -6.64
N ASP A 15 9.97 -0.62 -7.70
CA ASP A 15 9.33 -0.37 -9.00
C ASP A 15 8.76 -1.66 -9.60
N ALA A 16 9.54 -2.75 -9.61
CA ALA A 16 9.08 -4.04 -10.14
C ALA A 16 7.88 -4.59 -9.36
N VAL A 17 7.91 -4.49 -8.02
CA VAL A 17 6.81 -4.90 -7.15
C VAL A 17 5.58 -4.02 -7.38
N ALA A 18 5.74 -2.70 -7.42
CA ALA A 18 4.64 -1.78 -7.66
C ALA A 18 3.99 -2.03 -9.03
N PHE A 19 4.79 -2.20 -10.08
CA PHE A 19 4.31 -2.52 -11.41
C PHE A 19 3.53 -3.84 -11.44
N HIS A 20 4.00 -4.85 -10.70
CA HIS A 20 3.30 -6.12 -10.61
C HIS A 20 1.96 -5.99 -9.86
N ILE A 21 1.92 -5.26 -8.73
CA ILE A 21 0.70 -5.06 -7.94
C ILE A 21 -0.32 -4.21 -8.70
N LEU A 22 0.12 -3.21 -9.47
CA LEU A 22 -0.76 -2.37 -10.29
C LEU A 22 -1.47 -3.15 -11.41
N ARG A 23 -1.10 -4.40 -11.67
CA ARG A 23 -1.92 -5.30 -12.49
C ARG A 23 -3.13 -5.72 -11.67
N GLU A 24 -4.33 -5.33 -12.10
CA GLU A 24 -5.59 -5.58 -11.38
C GLU A 24 -5.79 -7.04 -10.94
N THR A 25 -5.30 -8.00 -11.75
CA THR A 25 -5.36 -9.43 -11.44
C THR A 25 -4.59 -9.80 -10.17
N THR A 26 -3.47 -9.14 -9.89
CA THR A 26 -2.63 -9.42 -8.72
C THR A 26 -3.27 -8.87 -7.44
N LEU A 27 -3.84 -7.66 -7.49
CA LEU A 27 -4.55 -7.07 -6.33
C LEU A 27 -5.81 -7.85 -5.93
N ALA A 28 -6.45 -8.52 -6.89
CA ALA A 28 -7.61 -9.37 -6.61
C ALA A 28 -7.24 -10.61 -5.76
N GLU A 29 -6.01 -11.12 -5.91
CA GLU A 29 -5.50 -12.28 -5.17
C GLU A 29 -5.02 -11.94 -3.76
N PHE A 30 -4.86 -10.64 -3.44
CA PHE A 30 -4.37 -10.22 -2.13
C PHE A 30 -5.46 -10.35 -1.06
N HIS A 31 -5.13 -11.02 0.04
CA HIS A 31 -5.92 -10.98 1.26
C HIS A 31 -5.70 -9.66 2.01
N ALA A 32 -6.61 -9.33 2.94
CA ALA A 32 -6.55 -8.13 3.78
C ALA A 32 -5.19 -7.89 4.45
N SER A 33 -4.53 -8.95 4.92
CA SER A 33 -3.20 -8.89 5.51
C SER A 33 -2.14 -8.44 4.50
N ASN A 34 -2.15 -8.97 3.28
CA ASN A 34 -1.24 -8.59 2.20
C ASN A 34 -1.44 -7.12 1.80
N ILE A 35 -2.68 -6.66 1.72
CA ILE A 35 -2.99 -5.27 1.42
C ILE A 35 -2.42 -4.36 2.52
N SER A 36 -2.80 -4.60 3.78
CA SER A 36 -2.39 -3.75 4.90
C SER A 36 -0.88 -3.68 5.09
N ILE A 37 -0.17 -4.80 4.90
CA ILE A 37 1.29 -4.84 5.10
C ILE A 37 2.05 -4.20 3.92
N THR A 38 1.45 -4.20 2.73
CA THR A 38 1.98 -3.52 1.55
C THR A 38 1.93 -2.01 1.73
N VAL A 39 0.74 -1.47 2.05
CA VAL A 39 0.60 -0.01 2.26
C VAL A 39 1.39 0.48 3.47
N TRP A 40 1.44 -0.29 4.55
CA TRP A 40 2.29 0.02 5.70
C TRP A 40 3.77 0.10 5.30
N ALA A 41 4.27 -0.88 4.55
CA ALA A 41 5.66 -0.89 4.12
C ALA A 41 5.99 0.27 3.17
N LEU A 42 5.08 0.63 2.26
CA LEU A 42 5.24 1.78 1.37
C LEU A 42 5.27 3.09 2.15
N ALA A 43 4.38 3.25 3.13
CA ALA A 43 4.36 4.41 4.00
C ALA A 43 5.66 4.54 4.79
N GLN A 44 6.13 3.44 5.39
CA GLN A 44 7.39 3.41 6.13
C GLN A 44 8.58 3.78 5.23
N LEU A 45 8.69 3.22 4.04
CA LEU A 45 9.77 3.57 3.10
C LEU A 45 9.67 5.02 2.63
N GLY A 46 8.45 5.52 2.39
CA GLY A 46 8.18 6.89 1.97
C GLY A 46 8.49 7.96 3.02
N VAL A 47 8.63 7.58 4.30
CA VAL A 47 9.11 8.45 5.39
C VAL A 47 10.64 8.58 5.38
N HIS A 48 11.37 7.60 4.85
CA HIS A 48 12.83 7.55 4.93
C HIS A 48 13.52 8.14 3.69
N ASP A 49 13.11 7.77 2.47
CA ASP A 49 13.53 8.39 1.21
C ASP A 49 12.71 7.83 0.04
N ARG A 50 12.24 8.67 -0.88
CA ARG A 50 11.58 8.25 -2.14
C ARG A 50 12.49 8.40 -3.36
N SER A 51 13.72 8.89 -3.18
CA SER A 51 14.63 9.20 -4.28
C SER A 51 14.96 7.93 -5.07
N GLY A 52 14.79 7.99 -6.40
CA GLY A 52 15.13 6.90 -7.32
C GLY A 52 14.00 5.94 -7.70
N MET A 53 12.83 5.99 -7.07
CA MET A 53 11.66 5.23 -7.51
C MET A 53 11.09 5.82 -8.81
N ARG A 54 10.81 4.98 -9.82
CA ARG A 54 10.18 5.40 -11.09
C ARG A 54 8.67 5.36 -11.02
N CYS A 55 8.10 4.42 -10.27
CA CYS A 55 6.67 4.35 -10.04
C CYS A 55 6.24 5.43 -9.04
N ASP A 56 5.09 6.04 -9.28
CA ASP A 56 4.50 6.98 -8.32
C ASP A 56 3.83 6.17 -7.18
N PRO A 57 4.35 6.21 -5.94
CA PRO A 57 3.77 5.48 -4.82
C PRO A 57 2.30 5.84 -4.56
N VAL A 58 1.87 7.05 -4.95
CA VAL A 58 0.49 7.50 -4.81
C VAL A 58 -0.44 6.71 -5.73
N GLN A 59 -0.01 6.31 -6.92
CA GLN A 59 -0.81 5.45 -7.80
C GLN A 59 -1.07 4.09 -7.18
N LEU A 60 -0.05 3.49 -6.56
CA LEU A 60 -0.19 2.22 -5.86
C LEU A 60 -1.14 2.34 -4.65
N MET A 61 -1.04 3.42 -3.88
CA MET A 61 -1.97 3.72 -2.79
C MET A 61 -3.42 3.85 -3.30
N ARG A 62 -3.65 4.53 -4.43
CA ARG A 62 -4.98 4.65 -5.04
C ARG A 62 -5.53 3.30 -5.53
N ALA A 63 -4.71 2.48 -6.16
CA ALA A 63 -5.12 1.14 -6.58
C ALA A 63 -5.52 0.25 -5.40
N VAL A 64 -4.75 0.33 -4.30
CA VAL A 64 -5.11 -0.35 -3.06
C VAL A 64 -6.42 0.18 -2.48
N ALA A 65 -6.63 1.51 -2.43
CA ALA A 65 -7.87 2.08 -1.94
C ALA A 65 -9.08 1.60 -2.75
N ALA A 66 -8.97 1.59 -4.08
CA ALA A 66 -10.01 1.07 -4.96
C ALA A 66 -10.34 -0.40 -4.65
N ARG A 67 -9.33 -1.23 -4.37
CA ARG A 67 -9.52 -2.63 -3.95
C ARG A 67 -10.20 -2.74 -2.58
N VAL A 68 -9.77 -1.96 -1.58
CA VAL A 68 -10.35 -1.97 -0.23
C VAL A 68 -11.83 -1.58 -0.24
N LEU A 69 -12.21 -0.66 -1.13
CA LEU A 69 -13.58 -0.18 -1.28
C LEU A 69 -14.49 -1.11 -2.09
N GLN A 70 -13.96 -2.18 -2.66
CA GLN A 70 -14.82 -3.18 -3.30
C GLN A 70 -15.72 -3.87 -2.25
N PRO A 71 -16.96 -4.21 -2.62
CA PRO A 71 -17.90 -4.86 -1.71
C PRO A 71 -17.30 -6.14 -1.09
N GLY A 72 -17.42 -6.26 0.23
CA GLY A 72 -16.98 -7.44 0.99
C GLY A 72 -15.50 -7.46 1.39
N VAL A 73 -14.64 -6.65 0.76
CA VAL A 73 -13.19 -6.68 1.04
C VAL A 73 -12.88 -6.17 2.43
N LEU A 74 -13.47 -5.05 2.83
CA LEU A 74 -13.26 -4.49 4.16
C LEU A 74 -13.72 -5.44 5.29
N ALA A 75 -14.67 -6.35 5.01
CA ALA A 75 -15.12 -7.34 5.98
C ALA A 75 -14.06 -8.42 6.28
N GLU A 76 -13.07 -8.59 5.39
CA GLU A 76 -11.92 -9.47 5.61
C GLU A 76 -10.85 -8.83 6.50
N PHE A 77 -10.93 -7.52 6.74
CA PHE A 77 -9.91 -6.80 7.50
C PHE A 77 -10.13 -6.98 9.00
N SER A 78 -9.08 -7.45 9.68
CA SER A 78 -9.02 -7.32 11.14
C SER A 78 -8.84 -5.85 11.55
N ALA A 79 -9.12 -5.54 12.82
CA ALA A 79 -8.88 -4.20 13.37
C ALA A 79 -7.44 -3.71 13.14
N GLN A 80 -6.46 -4.61 13.21
CA GLN A 80 -5.06 -4.27 12.93
C GLN A 80 -4.83 -3.95 11.45
N ASN A 81 -5.47 -4.67 10.52
CA ASN A 81 -5.33 -4.39 9.09
C ASN A 81 -5.94 -3.03 8.74
N ILE A 82 -7.07 -2.68 9.36
CA ILE A 82 -7.70 -1.36 9.21
C ILE A 82 -6.76 -0.28 9.73
N ALA A 83 -6.29 -0.42 10.98
CA ALA A 83 -5.39 0.57 11.60
C ALA A 83 -4.12 0.80 10.77
N ASN A 84 -3.47 -0.26 10.30
CA ASN A 84 -2.28 -0.16 9.45
C ASN A 84 -2.56 0.54 8.12
N THR A 85 -3.72 0.25 7.52
CA THR A 85 -4.13 0.88 6.26
C THR A 85 -4.37 2.36 6.46
N VAL A 86 -5.20 2.75 7.43
CA VAL A 86 -5.49 4.16 7.74
C VAL A 86 -4.22 4.93 8.07
N TRP A 87 -3.35 4.37 8.93
CA TRP A 87 -2.07 5.00 9.29
C TRP A 87 -1.17 5.21 8.07
N ALA A 88 -1.09 4.22 7.16
CA ALA A 88 -0.28 4.33 5.95
C ALA A 88 -0.76 5.44 5.02
N PHE A 89 -2.08 5.54 4.82
CA PHE A 89 -2.68 6.58 3.99
C PHE A 89 -2.47 7.98 4.57
N ALA A 90 -2.66 8.15 5.88
CA ALA A 90 -2.39 9.40 6.58
C ALA A 90 -0.90 9.79 6.49
N THR A 91 0.01 8.85 6.72
CA THR A 91 1.47 9.07 6.66
C THR A 91 1.93 9.49 5.26
N MET A 92 1.33 8.93 4.22
CA MET A 92 1.66 9.27 2.84
C MET A 92 0.99 10.55 2.34
N GLY A 93 0.07 11.14 3.12
CA GLY A 93 -0.72 12.31 2.71
C GLY A 93 -1.67 12.03 1.54
N VAL A 94 -2.00 10.75 1.28
CA VAL A 94 -2.84 10.36 0.15
C VAL A 94 -4.29 10.37 0.61
N GLN A 95 -5.05 11.37 0.16
CA GLN A 95 -6.49 11.40 0.39
C GLN A 95 -7.21 10.50 -0.61
N HIS A 96 -8.05 9.60 -0.10
CA HIS A 96 -9.02 8.87 -0.89
C HIS A 96 -10.40 9.07 -0.26
N PRO A 97 -11.38 9.71 -0.95
CA PRO A 97 -12.65 10.13 -0.35
C PRO A 97 -13.33 8.99 0.44
N GLY A 98 -13.54 7.84 -0.20
CA GLY A 98 -14.21 6.71 0.46
C GLY A 98 -13.45 6.03 1.61
N LEU A 99 -12.18 6.35 1.86
CA LEU A 99 -11.38 5.72 2.93
C LEU A 99 -11.12 6.66 4.11
N MET A 100 -11.37 7.97 3.95
CA MET A 100 -11.11 9.00 4.97
C MET A 100 -12.36 9.79 5.40
N ASP A 101 -13.52 9.52 4.77
CA ASP A 101 -14.84 10.01 5.20
C ASP A 101 -15.45 9.07 6.26
#